data_AF-A0A959ZB57-F1
#
_entry.id   AF-A0A959ZB57-F1
#
_cell.length_a   1.000
_cell.length_b   1.000
_cell.length_c   1.000
_cell.angle_alpha   90.00
_cell.angle_beta   90.00
_cell.angle_gamma   90.00
#
_symmetry.space_group_name_H-M   'P 1'
#
loop_
_entity.id
_entity.type
_entity.pdbx_description
1 polymer ?
#
loop_
_entity_poly.entity_id
_entity_poly.type
_entity_poly.pdbx_seq_one_letter_code
_entity_poly.pdbx_strand_id
1 'polypeptide(L)'
;MSNRQLTLSKRSPLAAVVAGMIAFGAAVIVAFSLSTADSVAAKSSKRVVLGKANSELTPNCGTNFSRDCLAEGKVTGYQVYRKGSQRKRGFVVPREGKVVSWSISLAKPTKKDIRKGANSYSAQLPFFNDLFGTPASARIAVLKRVKKKEKGPPQYKMVRQSPTQILNPYFGRTVNFTLNKPLNVIKDQIVALTIPTWAPAVWKPYSCSISPAGGVNDPVACDRAEEDYTWRASRANGKCTLGTDPDTGEPNTALKKTRPQQKVDSVKRYGCYYGSNVLLYTATVISK
;
A
#
# COMPACT_ATOMS: atom_id res chain seq x y z
N MET A 1 -22.43 -36.32 -36.19
CA MET A 1 -23.41 -36.57 -37.25
C MET A 1 -24.65 -35.75 -36.90
N SER A 2 -24.93 -34.64 -37.61
CA SER A 2 -25.82 -34.61 -38.78
C SER A 2 -27.19 -35.19 -38.40
N ASN A 3 -28.34 -34.52 -38.52
CA ASN A 3 -28.71 -33.28 -39.19
C ASN A 3 -30.20 -33.01 -38.85
N ARG A 4 -30.65 -31.78 -39.13
CA ARG A 4 -32.01 -31.37 -39.55
C ARG A 4 -33.16 -31.48 -38.54
N GLN A 5 -33.97 -30.45 -38.24
CA GLN A 5 -34.74 -29.43 -38.99
C GLN A 5 -36.25 -29.74 -38.95
N LEU A 6 -37.06 -28.66 -38.98
CA LEU A 6 -38.45 -28.52 -39.47
C LEU A 6 -39.59 -28.64 -38.43
N THR A 7 -40.23 -27.51 -38.05
CA THR A 7 -41.55 -26.95 -38.52
C THR A 7 -42.77 -27.67 -37.95
N LEU A 8 -43.96 -27.12 -37.68
CA LEU A 8 -44.70 -25.89 -38.02
C LEU A 8 -45.95 -25.84 -37.09
N SER A 9 -46.86 -24.87 -37.31
CA SER A 9 -48.32 -24.89 -37.01
C SER A 9 -48.70 -24.35 -35.63
N LYS A 10 -49.70 -23.51 -35.38
CA LYS A 10 -50.82 -22.81 -36.07
C LYS A 10 -51.38 -21.89 -34.94
N ARG A 11 -52.14 -20.81 -35.05
CA ARG A 11 -53.20 -20.36 -35.97
C ARG A 11 -53.50 -18.89 -35.56
N SER A 12 -53.83 -18.09 -36.57
CA SER A 12 -54.58 -16.83 -36.61
C SER A 12 -55.94 -16.90 -35.84
N PRO A 13 -56.76 -15.83 -35.66
CA PRO A 13 -57.02 -14.79 -36.68
C PRO A 13 -57.56 -13.39 -36.29
N LEU A 14 -57.67 -12.56 -37.35
CA LEU A 14 -58.64 -11.47 -37.63
C LEU A 14 -58.64 -10.24 -36.69
N ALA A 15 -58.96 -9.02 -37.10
CA ALA A 15 -59.01 -8.27 -38.35
C ALA A 15 -59.63 -6.92 -37.97
N ALA A 16 -59.18 -5.81 -38.57
CA ALA A 16 -60.03 -4.72 -39.04
C ALA A 16 -59.15 -3.61 -39.62
N VAL A 17 -59.28 -3.45 -40.93
CA VAL A 17 -58.81 -2.30 -41.71
C VAL A 17 -59.98 -1.34 -41.84
N VAL A 18 -59.77 -0.04 -41.60
CA VAL A 18 -60.53 1.01 -42.29
C VAL A 18 -59.54 2.10 -42.69
N ALA A 19 -59.47 2.33 -44.00
CA ALA A 19 -58.75 3.43 -44.62
C ALA A 19 -59.71 4.60 -44.88
N GLY A 20 -59.19 5.82 -44.81
CA GLY A 20 -59.84 7.03 -45.33
C GLY A 20 -58.77 8.03 -45.76
N MET A 21 -58.65 8.28 -47.06
CA MET A 21 -57.86 9.37 -47.64
C MET A 21 -58.73 10.64 -47.76
N ILE A 22 -58.14 11.83 -47.65
CA ILE A 22 -58.20 12.93 -48.63
C ILE A 22 -57.29 14.09 -48.15
N ALA A 23 -56.63 14.71 -49.12
CA ALA A 23 -55.54 15.69 -49.06
C ALA A 23 -55.90 17.09 -48.51
N PHE A 24 -54.91 17.86 -48.04
CA PHE A 24 -54.52 19.20 -48.53
C PHE A 24 -53.27 19.69 -47.76
N GLY A 25 -52.41 20.46 -48.45
CA GLY A 25 -51.02 20.68 -48.07
C GLY A 25 -50.73 21.75 -47.01
N ALA A 26 -49.52 21.67 -46.46
CA ALA A 26 -48.69 22.80 -46.05
C ALA A 26 -47.28 22.29 -45.72
N ALA A 27 -46.28 22.98 -46.24
CA ALA A 27 -44.87 22.69 -46.07
C ALA A 27 -44.42 22.80 -44.60
N VAL A 28 -43.64 21.83 -44.13
CA VAL A 28 -42.73 22.03 -42.99
C VAL A 28 -41.37 21.46 -43.39
N ILE A 29 -40.45 22.37 -43.73
CA ILE A 29 -39.02 22.11 -43.81
C ILE A 29 -38.55 21.85 -42.37
N VAL A 30 -38.35 20.59 -42.00
CA VAL A 30 -37.61 20.26 -40.78
C VAL A 30 -36.13 20.28 -41.12
N ALA A 31 -35.46 21.33 -40.68
CA ALA A 31 -34.02 21.49 -40.78
C ALA A 31 -33.31 20.30 -40.12
N PHE A 32 -32.50 19.58 -40.90
CA PHE A 32 -31.49 18.67 -40.38
C PHE A 32 -30.44 19.49 -39.62
N SER A 33 -30.62 19.66 -38.31
CA SER A 33 -29.52 20.10 -37.45
C SER A 33 -28.52 18.95 -37.36
N LEU A 34 -27.39 19.06 -38.06
CA LEU A 34 -26.21 18.25 -37.77
C LEU A 34 -25.79 18.55 -36.32
N SER A 35 -26.19 17.70 -35.39
CA SER A 35 -25.54 17.62 -34.09
C SER A 35 -24.13 17.07 -34.35
N THR A 36 -23.15 17.97 -34.40
CA THR A 36 -21.75 17.60 -34.19
C THR A 36 -21.68 16.97 -32.81
N ALA A 37 -21.65 15.64 -32.77
CA ALA A 37 -21.31 14.91 -31.58
C ALA A 37 -19.87 15.30 -31.22
N ASP A 38 -19.73 16.33 -30.38
CA ASP A 38 -18.51 16.62 -29.65
C ASP A 38 -18.20 15.37 -28.84
N SER A 39 -17.41 14.52 -29.47
CA SER A 39 -16.80 13.36 -28.86
C SER A 39 -15.76 13.93 -27.92
N VAL A 40 -16.19 14.34 -26.72
CA VAL A 40 -15.29 14.59 -25.61
C VAL A 40 -14.59 13.26 -25.38
N ALA A 41 -13.40 13.12 -25.98
CA ALA A 41 -12.53 11.99 -25.76
C ALA A 41 -12.27 11.94 -24.26
N ALA A 42 -13.00 11.05 -23.58
CA ALA A 42 -12.79 10.79 -22.17
C ALA A 42 -11.32 10.37 -22.04
N LYS A 43 -10.46 11.28 -21.56
CA LYS A 43 -9.07 10.96 -21.23
C LYS A 43 -9.12 9.78 -20.27
N SER A 44 -8.77 8.60 -20.78
CA SER A 44 -8.80 7.36 -20.02
C SER A 44 -7.86 7.49 -18.83
N SER A 45 -8.42 7.77 -17.65
CA SER A 45 -7.66 7.91 -16.43
C SER A 45 -7.14 6.54 -16.02
N LYS A 46 -5.88 6.22 -16.31
CA LYS A 46 -5.35 4.88 -16.00
C LYS A 46 -5.01 4.76 -14.51
N ARG A 47 -5.60 3.72 -13.90
CA ARG A 47 -5.34 3.31 -12.52
C ARG A 47 -3.95 2.68 -12.41
N VAL A 48 -3.16 3.14 -11.44
CA VAL A 48 -1.85 2.58 -11.10
C VAL A 48 -1.83 2.23 -9.63
N VAL A 49 -1.47 1.00 -9.28
CA VAL A 49 -1.27 0.58 -7.90
C VAL A 49 0.22 0.57 -7.59
N LEU A 50 0.67 1.52 -6.78
CA LEU A 50 2.03 1.59 -6.26
C LEU A 50 2.24 0.48 -5.23
N GLY A 51 3.42 -0.14 -5.24
CA GLY A 51 3.76 -1.25 -4.33
C GLY A 51 3.20 -2.62 -4.72
N LYS A 52 2.43 -2.72 -5.81
CA LYS A 52 1.88 -4.00 -6.30
C LYS A 52 3.01 -4.95 -6.73
N ALA A 53 2.88 -6.20 -6.33
CA ALA A 53 3.78 -7.29 -6.68
C ALA A 53 2.98 -8.54 -7.08
N ASN A 54 3.65 -9.50 -7.70
CA ASN A 54 3.06 -10.73 -8.21
C ASN A 54 2.82 -11.78 -7.11
N SER A 55 3.47 -11.64 -5.95
CA SER A 55 3.24 -12.49 -4.78
C SER A 55 2.70 -11.67 -3.62
N GLU A 56 1.78 -12.27 -2.87
CA GLU A 56 1.32 -11.73 -1.59
C GLU A 56 2.26 -12.19 -0.48
N LEU A 57 2.62 -11.28 0.43
CA LEU A 57 3.50 -11.53 1.55
C LEU A 57 2.74 -11.24 2.84
N THR A 58 2.85 -12.15 3.81
CA THR A 58 2.10 -12.08 5.08
C THR A 58 2.95 -11.50 6.20
N PRO A 59 2.46 -10.49 6.95
CA PRO A 59 3.20 -9.91 8.07
C PRO A 59 3.52 -10.95 9.14
N ASN A 60 4.62 -10.76 9.88
CA ASN A 60 5.21 -11.83 10.69
C ASN A 60 4.55 -12.08 12.05
N CYS A 61 3.91 -11.07 12.67
CA CYS A 61 3.39 -11.21 14.03
C CYS A 61 2.11 -12.03 14.12
N GLY A 62 1.87 -12.63 15.29
CA GLY A 62 0.72 -13.50 15.58
C GLY A 62 1.15 -14.80 16.25
N THR A 63 0.43 -15.88 15.94
CA THR A 63 0.63 -17.21 16.54
C THR A 63 1.63 -18.10 15.79
N ASN A 64 2.19 -17.59 14.68
CA ASN A 64 3.31 -18.25 14.01
C ASN A 64 4.64 -17.75 14.60
N PHE A 65 5.15 -18.50 15.57
CA PHE A 65 6.40 -18.18 16.26
C PHE A 65 7.66 -18.71 15.57
N SER A 66 7.55 -19.29 14.37
CA SER A 66 8.75 -19.69 13.61
C SER A 66 9.46 -18.51 12.96
N ARG A 67 8.85 -17.32 12.94
CA ARG A 67 9.39 -16.11 12.32
C ARG A 67 9.48 -14.99 13.34
N ASP A 68 10.49 -14.14 13.20
CA ASP A 68 10.62 -12.95 14.05
C ASP A 68 9.39 -12.06 13.90
N CYS A 69 8.67 -11.80 14.99
CA CYS A 69 7.60 -10.82 15.01
C CYS A 69 8.17 -9.41 14.95
N LEU A 70 7.88 -8.71 13.86
CA LEU A 70 8.37 -7.35 13.60
C LEU A 70 7.22 -6.38 13.43
N ALA A 71 7.35 -5.23 14.07
CA ALA A 71 6.57 -4.04 13.81
C ALA A 71 7.50 -2.86 13.57
N GLU A 72 7.11 -1.98 12.67
CA GLU A 72 7.83 -0.73 12.46
C GLU A 72 7.14 0.39 13.23
N GLY A 73 7.95 1.24 13.85
CA GLY A 73 7.44 2.35 14.64
C GLY A 73 8.22 3.64 14.45
N LYS A 74 7.54 4.76 14.74
CA LYS A 74 8.08 6.13 14.75
C LYS A 74 8.91 6.46 13.50
N VAL A 75 8.34 6.20 12.32
CA VAL A 75 9.08 6.21 11.05
C VAL A 75 8.23 6.65 9.86
N THR A 76 8.84 7.34 8.89
CA THR A 76 8.29 7.45 7.53
C THR A 76 9.21 6.69 6.59
N GLY A 77 8.68 5.76 5.80
CA GLY A 77 9.49 4.90 4.94
C GLY A 77 8.77 4.44 3.68
N TYR A 78 9.55 3.96 2.71
CA TYR A 78 9.04 3.44 1.45
C TYR A 78 9.94 2.32 0.92
N GLN A 79 9.33 1.35 0.23
CA GLN A 79 10.08 0.30 -0.42
C GLN A 79 10.88 0.88 -1.58
N VAL A 80 12.19 0.61 -1.61
CA VAL A 80 13.10 0.99 -2.68
C VAL A 80 13.07 -0.07 -3.76
N TYR A 81 13.21 -1.33 -3.37
CA TYR A 81 13.13 -2.47 -4.26
C TYR A 81 12.41 -3.64 -3.58
N ARG A 82 11.65 -4.39 -4.38
CA ARG A 82 10.97 -5.62 -3.99
C ARG A 82 10.98 -6.55 -5.19
N LYS A 83 11.56 -7.73 -5.03
CA LYS A 83 11.48 -8.80 -6.03
C LYS A 83 10.02 -9.14 -6.35
N GLY A 84 9.75 -9.38 -7.62
CA GLY A 84 8.40 -9.62 -8.12
C GLY A 84 7.49 -8.38 -8.11
N SER A 85 8.02 -7.18 -7.81
CA SER A 85 7.26 -5.95 -8.01
C SER A 85 7.00 -5.70 -9.48
N GLN A 86 5.80 -5.19 -9.80
CA GLN A 86 5.44 -4.85 -11.18
C GLN A 86 6.25 -3.67 -11.73
N ARG A 87 6.95 -2.94 -10.85
CA ARG A 87 7.73 -1.75 -11.18
C ARG A 87 8.98 -1.71 -10.29
N LYS A 88 10.16 -1.60 -10.90
CA LYS A 88 11.45 -1.47 -10.18
C LYS A 88 11.41 -0.39 -9.09
N ARG A 89 10.83 0.78 -9.39
CA ARG A 89 10.61 1.88 -8.43
C ARG A 89 9.14 1.88 -7.96
N GLY A 90 8.76 0.86 -7.21
CA GLY A 90 7.36 0.50 -6.91
C GLY A 90 6.49 1.61 -6.31
N PHE A 91 7.08 2.50 -5.52
CA PHE A 91 6.39 3.61 -4.84
C PHE A 91 6.63 4.99 -5.45
N VAL A 92 7.35 5.05 -6.57
CA VAL A 92 7.56 6.29 -7.32
C VAL A 92 6.40 6.52 -8.27
N VAL A 93 5.82 7.72 -8.22
CA VAL A 93 4.71 8.14 -9.06
C VAL A 93 5.17 8.24 -10.51
N PRO A 94 4.56 7.48 -11.46
CA PRO A 94 5.02 7.44 -12.85
C PRO A 94 4.67 8.71 -13.64
N ARG A 95 3.55 9.36 -13.29
CA ARG A 95 2.99 10.54 -13.95
C ARG A 95 2.05 11.27 -13.01
N GLU A 96 1.69 12.49 -13.37
CA GLU A 96 0.74 13.29 -12.59
C GLU A 96 -0.61 12.58 -12.39
N GLY A 97 -1.18 12.76 -11.20
CA GLY A 97 -2.44 12.15 -10.82
C GLY A 97 -2.87 12.49 -9.41
N LYS A 98 -3.75 11.66 -8.87
CA LYS A 98 -4.23 11.75 -7.49
C LYS A 98 -4.11 10.39 -6.81
N VAL A 99 -3.54 10.36 -5.60
CA VAL A 99 -3.68 9.20 -4.72
C VAL A 99 -5.10 9.23 -4.15
N VAL A 100 -5.87 8.18 -4.41
CA VAL A 100 -7.29 8.10 -4.02
C VAL A 100 -7.55 7.10 -2.91
N SER A 101 -6.68 6.10 -2.76
CA SER A 101 -6.76 5.12 -1.67
C SER A 101 -5.39 4.54 -1.38
N TRP A 102 -5.26 3.88 -0.24
CA TRP A 102 -4.11 3.07 0.11
C TRP A 102 -4.54 1.86 0.94
N SER A 103 -3.80 0.77 0.83
CA SER A 103 -4.03 -0.41 1.64
C SER A 103 -2.82 -0.75 2.49
N ILE A 104 -3.05 -1.47 3.59
CA ILE A 104 -2.00 -1.98 4.47
C ILE A 104 -2.40 -3.37 4.97
N SER A 105 -1.47 -4.32 4.88
CA SER A 105 -1.62 -5.66 5.44
C SER A 105 -1.07 -5.68 6.86
N LEU A 106 -1.91 -6.07 7.82
CA LEU A 106 -1.59 -6.00 9.24
C LEU A 106 -1.60 -7.40 9.85
N ALA A 107 -0.53 -7.75 10.56
CA ALA A 107 -0.52 -8.96 11.37
C ALA A 107 -1.54 -8.85 12.52
N LYS A 108 -1.74 -9.97 13.22
CA LYS A 108 -2.59 -10.05 14.40
C LYS A 108 -1.74 -10.31 15.65
N PRO A 109 -1.08 -9.27 16.21
CA PRO A 109 -0.30 -9.43 17.43
C PRO A 109 -1.09 -10.09 18.55
N THR A 110 -0.44 -10.99 19.29
CA THR A 110 -1.04 -11.67 20.44
C THR A 110 -1.33 -10.67 21.56
N LYS A 111 -2.51 -10.78 22.17
CA LYS A 111 -2.94 -9.88 23.26
C LYS A 111 -2.51 -10.37 24.65
N LYS A 112 -2.22 -11.66 24.76
CA LYS A 112 -1.85 -12.36 25.99
C LYS A 112 -0.70 -13.30 25.67
N ASP A 113 0.01 -13.72 26.71
CA ASP A 113 1.02 -14.75 26.60
C ASP A 113 0.40 -16.05 26.09
N ILE A 114 1.16 -16.79 25.30
CA ILE A 114 0.74 -18.06 24.70
C ILE A 114 1.73 -19.14 25.08
N ARG A 115 1.22 -20.26 25.62
CA ARG A 115 2.00 -21.50 25.78
C ARG A 115 1.78 -22.40 24.58
N LYS A 116 2.87 -22.96 24.04
CA LYS A 116 2.82 -23.96 22.95
C LYS A 116 3.89 -25.02 23.21
N GLY A 117 3.46 -26.20 23.68
CA GLY A 117 4.37 -27.21 24.20
C GLY A 117 5.11 -26.71 25.44
N ALA A 118 6.41 -26.96 25.53
CA ALA A 118 7.27 -26.47 26.61
C ALA A 118 7.61 -24.98 26.52
N ASN A 119 7.24 -24.30 25.42
CA ASN A 119 7.62 -22.90 25.18
C ASN A 119 6.53 -21.93 25.62
N SER A 120 6.96 -20.78 26.16
CA SER A 120 6.09 -19.64 26.49
C SER A 120 6.48 -18.44 25.64
N TYR A 121 5.49 -17.79 25.02
CA TYR A 121 5.67 -16.63 24.17
C TYR A 121 4.94 -15.44 24.75
N SER A 122 5.66 -14.34 24.99
CA SER A 122 5.10 -13.12 25.56
C SER A 122 4.09 -12.43 24.63
N ALA A 123 3.15 -11.69 25.22
CA ALA A 123 2.17 -10.90 24.51
C ALA A 123 2.83 -9.82 23.63
N GLN A 124 2.54 -9.85 22.32
CA GLN A 124 3.14 -8.94 21.34
C GLN A 124 2.51 -7.54 21.36
N LEU A 125 1.19 -7.46 21.53
CA LEU A 125 0.47 -6.18 21.51
C LEU A 125 0.86 -5.25 22.67
N PRO A 126 0.90 -5.71 23.93
CA PRO A 126 1.39 -4.89 25.05
C PRO A 126 2.84 -4.44 24.82
N PHE A 127 3.72 -5.36 24.42
CA PHE A 127 5.11 -5.03 24.13
C PHE A 127 5.27 -3.84 23.16
N PHE A 128 4.57 -3.86 22.02
CA PHE A 128 4.67 -2.75 21.06
C PHE A 128 3.99 -1.47 21.54
N ASN A 129 2.90 -1.58 22.30
CA ASN A 129 2.24 -0.43 22.91
C ASN A 129 3.17 0.28 23.89
N ASP A 130 3.89 -0.47 24.72
CA ASP A 130 4.82 0.09 25.70
C ASP A 130 6.03 0.73 24.99
N LEU A 131 6.53 0.10 23.92
CA LEU A 131 7.70 0.57 23.20
C LEU A 131 7.43 1.82 22.33
N PHE A 132 6.25 1.89 21.70
CA PHE A 132 5.95 2.89 20.67
C PHE A 132 4.77 3.81 20.98
N GLY A 133 4.01 3.52 22.04
CA GLY A 133 2.78 4.22 22.41
C GLY A 133 1.53 3.63 21.76
N THR A 134 0.38 4.16 22.16
CA THR A 134 -0.96 3.72 21.70
C THR A 134 -1.75 4.88 21.08
N PRO A 135 -2.74 4.58 20.22
CA PRO A 135 -2.96 3.32 19.51
C PRO A 135 -1.94 3.10 18.37
N ALA A 136 -1.94 1.91 17.75
CA ALA A 136 -1.21 1.67 16.51
C ALA A 136 -1.82 2.54 15.40
N SER A 137 -0.97 3.26 14.65
CA SER A 137 -1.44 4.28 13.72
C SER A 137 -0.54 4.40 12.49
N ALA A 138 -1.16 4.66 11.34
CA ALA A 138 -0.42 4.98 10.12
C ALA A 138 -1.20 5.93 9.20
N ARG A 139 -0.47 6.51 8.24
CA ARG A 139 -0.98 7.34 7.16
C ARG A 139 -0.05 7.23 5.95
N ILE A 140 -0.46 7.74 4.81
CA ILE A 140 0.43 7.90 3.66
C ILE A 140 0.92 9.33 3.52
N ALA A 141 2.15 9.49 3.05
CA ALA A 141 2.80 10.76 2.77
C ALA A 141 3.24 10.81 1.30
N VAL A 142 3.24 12.00 0.73
CA VAL A 142 3.83 12.28 -0.59
C VAL A 142 5.13 13.03 -0.37
N LEU A 143 6.22 12.46 -0.85
CA LEU A 143 7.57 12.96 -0.69
C LEU A 143 8.11 13.48 -2.03
N LYS A 144 8.70 14.68 -2.01
CA LYS A 144 9.49 15.23 -3.11
C LYS A 144 10.95 15.19 -2.72
N ARG A 145 11.80 14.58 -3.56
CA ARG A 145 13.25 14.58 -3.34
C ARG A 145 13.76 16.01 -3.36
N VAL A 146 14.51 16.41 -2.33
CA VAL A 146 15.27 17.66 -2.34
C VAL A 146 16.51 17.44 -3.23
N LYS A 147 17.03 18.50 -3.88
CA LYS A 147 18.16 18.44 -4.82
C LYS A 147 19.18 17.38 -4.42
N LYS A 148 19.57 16.53 -5.37
CA LYS A 148 20.50 15.42 -5.16
C LYS A 148 21.83 16.00 -4.69
N LYS A 149 22.17 15.84 -3.40
CA LYS A 149 23.55 16.02 -2.94
C LYS A 149 24.39 14.88 -3.53
N GLU A 150 25.64 15.18 -3.88
CA GLU A 150 26.58 14.18 -4.39
C GLU A 150 26.91 13.12 -3.33
N LYS A 151 26.97 13.53 -2.06
CA LYS A 151 27.33 12.65 -0.93
C LYS A 151 26.21 12.59 0.12
N GLY A 152 26.01 11.39 0.66
CA GLY A 152 25.15 11.11 1.81
C GLY A 152 23.71 10.69 1.48
N PRO A 153 22.92 10.35 2.51
CA PRO A 153 21.56 9.86 2.31
C PRO A 153 20.61 10.93 1.73
N PRO A 154 19.61 10.54 0.94
CA PRO A 154 18.69 11.46 0.31
C PRO A 154 17.85 12.23 1.34
N GLN A 155 17.48 13.45 0.97
CA GLN A 155 16.54 14.28 1.72
C GLN A 155 15.24 14.41 0.96
N TYR A 156 14.14 14.44 1.70
CA TYR A 156 12.80 14.55 1.14
C TYR A 156 12.01 15.64 1.85
N LYS A 157 11.34 16.46 1.04
CA LYS A 157 10.31 17.37 1.49
C LYS A 157 8.97 16.62 1.49
N MET A 158 8.27 16.59 2.62
CA MET A 158 6.89 16.10 2.65
C MET A 158 5.98 17.15 2.03
N VAL A 159 5.37 16.88 0.90
CA VAL A 159 4.53 17.87 0.21
C VAL A 159 3.03 17.67 0.48
N ARG A 160 2.62 16.45 0.86
CA ARG A 160 1.25 16.12 1.23
C ARG A 160 1.22 14.93 2.18
N GLN A 161 0.12 14.74 2.89
CA GLN A 161 -0.17 13.53 3.68
C GLN A 161 -1.68 13.30 3.79
N SER A 162 -2.08 12.05 4.03
CA SER A 162 -3.45 11.71 4.38
C SER A 162 -3.73 11.96 5.87
N PRO A 163 -5.00 11.90 6.31
CA PRO A 163 -5.33 11.74 7.72
C PRO A 163 -4.70 10.47 8.32
N THR A 164 -4.45 10.51 9.63
CA THR A 164 -4.03 9.34 10.42
C THR A 164 -5.16 8.35 10.57
N GLN A 165 -4.87 7.07 10.35
CA GLN A 165 -5.78 5.96 10.57
C GLN A 165 -5.35 5.19 11.81
N ILE A 166 -6.32 4.81 12.64
CA ILE A 166 -6.13 3.89 13.77
C ILE A 166 -6.17 2.46 13.22
N LEU A 167 -5.16 1.65 13.55
CA LEU A 167 -4.95 0.34 12.94
C LEU A 167 -5.46 -0.83 13.78
N ASN A 168 -5.59 -0.67 15.10
CA ASN A 168 -5.97 -1.76 16.01
C ASN A 168 -7.22 -2.55 15.56
N PRO A 169 -8.31 -1.93 15.07
CA PRO A 169 -9.48 -2.67 14.61
C PRO A 169 -9.21 -3.57 13.40
N TYR A 170 -8.12 -3.33 12.66
CA TYR A 170 -7.79 -4.01 11.41
C TYR A 170 -6.68 -5.06 11.54
N PHE A 171 -6.21 -5.36 12.74
CA PHE A 171 -5.20 -6.39 12.95
C PHE A 171 -5.66 -7.77 12.44
N GLY A 172 -4.80 -8.44 11.68
CA GLY A 172 -5.05 -9.75 11.05
C GLY A 172 -5.65 -9.70 9.65
N ARG A 173 -5.78 -8.52 9.04
CA ARG A 173 -6.34 -8.36 7.69
C ARG A 173 -5.61 -7.29 6.90
N THR A 174 -5.82 -7.32 5.58
CA THR A 174 -5.51 -6.21 4.70
C THR A 174 -6.70 -5.25 4.66
N VAL A 175 -6.49 -4.00 5.03
CA VAL A 175 -7.51 -2.93 5.00
C VAL A 175 -7.18 -1.92 3.90
N ASN A 176 -8.21 -1.41 3.23
CA ASN A 176 -8.10 -0.33 2.24
C ASN A 176 -8.79 0.94 2.78
N PHE A 177 -8.06 2.05 2.80
CA PHE A 177 -8.54 3.36 3.21
C PHE A 177 -8.71 4.26 1.99
N THR A 178 -9.95 4.61 1.69
CA THR A 178 -10.28 5.61 0.65
C THR A 178 -10.08 7.02 1.21
N LEU A 179 -9.53 7.91 0.40
CA LEU A 179 -9.29 9.30 0.78
C LEU A 179 -10.47 10.18 0.36
N ASN A 180 -11.17 10.77 1.32
CA ASN A 180 -12.19 11.80 1.06
C ASN A 180 -11.60 13.00 0.30
N LYS A 181 -10.33 13.33 0.57
CA LYS A 181 -9.56 14.35 -0.15
C LYS A 181 -8.35 13.70 -0.82
N PRO A 182 -8.42 13.37 -2.12
CA PRO A 182 -7.31 12.77 -2.84
C PRO A 182 -6.05 13.65 -2.83
N LEU A 183 -4.87 13.04 -2.76
CA LEU A 183 -3.59 13.77 -2.72
C LEU A 183 -3.06 13.97 -4.13
N ASN A 184 -2.90 15.22 -4.56
CA ASN A 184 -2.27 15.50 -5.86
C ASN A 184 -0.81 15.04 -5.86
N VAL A 185 -0.44 14.26 -6.86
CA VAL A 185 0.93 13.76 -7.06
C VAL A 185 1.43 14.10 -8.44
N ILE A 186 2.73 14.34 -8.57
CA ILE A 186 3.41 14.53 -9.85
C ILE A 186 4.49 13.45 -10.04
N LYS A 187 5.00 13.33 -11.27
CA LYS A 187 6.07 12.40 -11.62
C LYS A 187 7.26 12.52 -10.66
N ASP A 188 7.87 11.37 -10.35
CA ASP A 188 9.03 11.20 -9.46
C ASP A 188 8.83 11.52 -7.97
N GLN A 189 7.63 11.93 -7.56
CA GLN A 189 7.26 11.91 -6.14
C GLN A 189 7.14 10.47 -5.65
N ILE A 190 7.32 10.28 -4.35
CA ILE A 190 7.22 8.98 -3.68
C ILE A 190 6.01 8.99 -2.76
N VAL A 191 5.20 7.94 -2.83
CA VAL A 191 4.18 7.69 -1.80
C VAL A 191 4.82 6.80 -0.73
N ALA A 192 4.93 7.34 0.48
CA ALA A 192 5.56 6.69 1.63
C ALA A 192 4.53 6.34 2.70
N LEU A 193 4.82 5.33 3.53
CA LEU A 193 4.07 5.01 4.73
C LEU A 193 4.66 5.79 5.91
N THR A 194 3.83 6.55 6.61
CA THR A 194 4.18 7.24 7.86
C THR A 194 3.49 6.51 9.01
N ILE A 195 4.29 6.08 9.99
CA ILE A 195 3.87 5.37 11.19
C ILE A 195 4.23 6.23 12.41
N PRO A 196 3.29 7.05 12.93
CA PRO A 196 3.51 7.87 14.11
C PRO A 196 3.88 7.07 15.36
N THR A 197 3.15 5.99 15.63
CA THR A 197 3.34 5.07 16.77
C THR A 197 4.00 3.79 16.28
N TRP A 198 3.22 2.76 15.98
CA TRP A 198 3.68 1.48 15.42
C TRP A 198 2.64 0.86 14.48
N ALA A 199 3.10 -0.04 13.61
CA ALA A 199 2.26 -0.88 12.77
C ALA A 199 2.90 -2.26 12.54
N PRO A 200 2.17 -3.38 12.75
CA PRO A 200 2.65 -4.74 12.49
C PRO A 200 2.48 -5.08 10.99
N ALA A 201 3.03 -4.24 10.11
CA ALA A 201 2.84 -4.27 8.66
C ALA A 201 4.12 -4.66 7.90
N VAL A 202 4.91 -5.55 8.49
CA VAL A 202 6.24 -5.91 7.97
C VAL A 202 6.34 -7.41 7.75
N TRP A 203 6.88 -7.76 6.60
CA TRP A 203 7.31 -9.12 6.28
C TRP A 203 8.84 -9.20 6.30
N LYS A 204 9.37 -10.26 6.92
CA LYS A 204 10.79 -10.67 6.89
C LYS A 204 10.88 -12.17 6.63
N PRO A 205 11.65 -12.66 5.65
CA PRO A 205 11.65 -14.09 5.32
C PRO A 205 12.12 -14.95 6.49
N TYR A 206 11.66 -16.19 6.52
CA TYR A 206 12.07 -17.17 7.54
C TYR A 206 13.58 -17.40 7.55
N SER A 207 14.24 -17.38 6.38
CA SER A 207 15.69 -17.50 6.22
C SER A 207 16.46 -16.48 7.05
N CYS A 208 15.90 -15.28 7.23
CA CYS A 208 16.52 -14.23 8.04
C CYS A 208 16.08 -14.23 9.50
N SER A 209 15.18 -15.12 9.92
CA SER A 209 14.77 -15.18 11.33
C SER A 209 15.90 -15.75 12.18
N ILE A 210 15.98 -15.31 13.44
CA ILE A 210 17.09 -15.70 14.32
C ILE A 210 16.97 -17.19 14.66
N SER A 211 18.07 -17.92 14.49
CA SER A 211 18.16 -19.36 14.80
C SER A 211 18.47 -19.59 16.29
N PRO A 212 17.96 -20.66 16.91
CA PRO A 212 18.36 -21.07 18.27
C PRO A 212 19.87 -21.32 18.41
N ALA A 213 20.54 -21.72 17.33
CA ALA A 213 22.00 -21.95 17.32
C ALA A 213 22.83 -20.66 17.20
N GLY A 214 22.17 -19.49 17.18
CA GLY A 214 22.78 -18.22 16.82
C GLY A 214 22.76 -17.97 15.30
N GLY A 215 22.87 -16.70 14.90
CA GLY A 215 22.77 -16.30 13.49
C GLY A 215 21.34 -16.38 12.93
N VAL A 216 21.21 -16.55 11.62
CA VAL A 216 19.92 -16.66 10.90
C VAL A 216 19.69 -18.08 10.38
N ASN A 217 18.43 -18.45 10.13
CA ASN A 217 18.07 -19.82 9.73
C ASN A 217 18.68 -20.31 8.41
N ASP A 218 18.87 -19.43 7.42
CA ASP A 218 19.55 -19.74 6.16
C ASP A 218 20.31 -18.48 5.71
N PRO A 219 21.61 -18.38 6.02
CA PRO A 219 22.42 -17.19 5.71
C PRO A 219 22.42 -16.86 4.21
N VAL A 220 22.60 -17.87 3.36
CA VAL A 220 22.71 -17.67 1.90
C VAL A 220 21.38 -17.16 1.32
N ALA A 221 20.24 -17.72 1.76
CA ALA A 221 18.94 -17.19 1.36
C ALA A 221 18.63 -15.83 2.02
N CYS A 222 19.18 -15.54 3.18
CA CYS A 222 19.04 -14.24 3.82
C CYS A 222 19.82 -13.15 3.08
N ASP A 223 21.06 -13.41 2.66
CA ASP A 223 21.88 -12.48 1.88
C ASP A 223 21.17 -12.10 0.57
N ARG A 224 20.60 -13.10 -0.13
CA ARG A 224 19.76 -12.82 -1.31
C ARG A 224 18.55 -11.94 -0.98
N ALA A 225 17.93 -12.16 0.18
CA ALA A 225 16.80 -11.34 0.61
C ALA A 225 17.21 -9.89 0.92
N GLU A 226 18.46 -9.64 1.33
CA GLU A 226 18.97 -8.28 1.58
C GLU A 226 18.97 -7.44 0.30
N GLU A 227 19.28 -8.07 -0.83
CA GLU A 227 19.22 -7.44 -2.14
C GLU A 227 17.80 -7.39 -2.69
N ASP A 228 17.01 -8.46 -2.49
CA ASP A 228 15.69 -8.62 -3.07
C ASP A 228 14.60 -7.75 -2.44
N TYR A 229 14.80 -7.32 -1.19
CA TYR A 229 13.79 -6.61 -0.41
C TYR A 229 14.39 -5.45 0.37
N THR A 230 14.44 -4.28 -0.27
CA THR A 230 15.03 -3.08 0.33
C THR A 230 14.05 -1.94 0.53
N TRP A 231 14.18 -1.25 1.66
CA TRP A 231 13.39 -0.06 1.94
C TRP A 231 14.22 1.01 2.64
N ARG A 232 13.73 2.25 2.60
CA ARG A 232 14.43 3.40 3.16
C ARG A 232 13.52 4.18 4.10
N ALA A 233 14.11 4.74 5.16
CA ALA A 233 13.37 5.36 6.24
C ALA A 233 13.94 6.70 6.69
N SER A 234 13.09 7.52 7.30
CA SER A 234 13.41 8.82 7.91
C SER A 234 14.26 8.75 9.19
N ARG A 235 14.92 7.62 9.46
CA ARG A 235 15.82 7.46 10.63
C ARG A 235 17.22 8.01 10.31
N ALA A 236 17.96 8.38 11.36
CA ALA A 236 19.33 8.86 11.22
C ALA A 236 20.25 7.73 10.75
N ASN A 237 21.28 8.07 9.96
CA ASN A 237 22.25 7.07 9.50
C ASN A 237 22.93 6.38 10.68
N GLY A 238 23.16 5.06 10.60
CA GLY A 238 23.73 4.25 11.67
C GLY A 238 22.83 4.07 12.91
N LYS A 239 21.56 4.48 12.87
CA LYS A 239 20.58 4.36 13.96
C LYS A 239 19.30 3.68 13.47
N CYS A 240 19.47 2.54 12.82
CA CYS A 240 18.42 1.87 12.06
C CYS A 240 17.60 0.87 12.88
N THR A 241 18.24 0.24 13.86
CA THR A 241 17.65 -0.74 14.77
C THR A 241 17.00 -0.05 15.95
N LEU A 242 15.70 -0.31 16.15
CA LEU A 242 14.95 0.12 17.33
C LEU A 242 14.74 -1.07 18.24
N GLY A 243 14.79 -0.82 19.54
CA GLY A 243 14.57 -1.84 20.55
C GLY A 243 14.92 -1.31 21.92
N THR A 244 15.09 -2.24 22.84
CA THR A 244 15.60 -2.00 24.17
C THR A 244 17.09 -2.30 24.23
N ASP A 245 17.76 -1.65 25.16
CA ASP A 245 19.11 -1.98 25.57
C ASP A 245 19.07 -3.30 26.38
N PRO A 246 19.95 -4.27 26.10
CA PRO A 246 19.87 -5.59 26.71
C PRO A 246 20.20 -5.59 28.21
N ASP A 247 21.00 -4.63 28.68
CA ASP A 247 21.47 -4.57 30.06
C ASP A 247 20.46 -3.84 30.96
N THR A 248 19.83 -2.79 30.42
CA THR A 248 18.92 -1.92 31.18
C THR A 248 17.45 -2.18 30.90
N GLY A 249 17.11 -2.86 29.80
CA GLY A 249 15.73 -2.99 29.31
C GLY A 249 15.13 -1.68 28.81
N GLU A 250 15.86 -0.56 28.85
CA GLU A 250 15.35 0.75 28.44
C GLU A 250 15.33 0.91 26.92
N PRO A 251 14.46 1.78 26.37
CA PRO A 251 14.53 2.20 24.97
C PRO A 251 15.94 2.62 24.55
N ASN A 252 16.49 1.99 23.51
CA ASN A 252 17.82 2.33 23.01
C ASN A 252 17.86 3.78 22.46
N THR A 253 19.06 4.32 22.26
CA THR A 253 19.24 5.71 21.78
C THR A 253 18.51 5.98 20.45
N ALA A 254 18.46 4.99 19.55
CA ALA A 254 17.78 5.14 18.28
C ALA A 254 16.26 5.29 18.47
N LEU A 255 15.66 4.52 19.38
CA LEU A 255 14.25 4.59 19.72
C LEU A 255 13.90 5.90 20.45
N LYS A 256 14.74 6.34 21.39
CA LYS A 256 14.55 7.62 22.09
C LYS A 256 14.54 8.81 21.13
N LYS A 257 15.39 8.80 20.09
CA LYS A 257 15.56 9.94 19.15
C LYS A 257 14.77 9.83 17.85
N THR A 258 14.36 8.64 17.41
CA THR A 258 13.67 8.48 16.12
C THR A 258 12.31 9.14 16.14
N ARG A 259 11.97 9.83 15.05
CA ARG A 259 10.66 10.42 14.84
C ARG A 259 10.26 10.21 13.38
N PRO A 260 8.97 10.01 13.06
CA PRO A 260 8.51 10.07 11.68
C PRO A 260 8.68 11.49 11.12
N GLN A 261 8.59 11.64 9.80
CA GLN A 261 8.33 12.94 9.19
C GLN A 261 6.81 13.16 9.21
N GLN A 262 6.29 14.13 9.95
CA GLN A 262 4.83 14.31 10.16
C GLN A 262 4.29 15.68 9.74
N LYS A 263 5.17 16.65 9.48
CA LYS A 263 4.79 18.02 9.13
C LYS A 263 4.89 18.20 7.62
N VAL A 264 3.81 18.67 6.98
CA VAL A 264 3.84 19.10 5.57
C VAL A 264 4.84 20.26 5.44
N ASP A 265 5.56 20.29 4.33
CA ASP A 265 6.69 21.16 4.02
C ASP A 265 7.96 20.93 4.82
N SER A 266 7.96 20.05 5.82
CA SER A 266 9.21 19.65 6.49
C SER A 266 10.15 18.94 5.54
N VAL A 267 11.46 19.12 5.74
CA VAL A 267 12.52 18.38 5.07
C VAL A 267 13.15 17.42 6.06
N LYS A 268 13.33 16.16 5.66
CA LYS A 268 13.99 15.15 6.50
C LYS A 268 14.93 14.28 5.69
N ARG A 269 16.04 13.88 6.32
CA ARG A 269 17.00 12.92 5.77
C ARG A 269 16.48 11.49 5.97
N TYR A 270 16.63 10.67 4.94
CA TYR A 270 16.25 9.26 4.97
C TYR A 270 17.53 8.41 5.05
N GLY A 271 18.10 8.37 6.25
CA GLY A 271 19.44 7.88 6.54
C GLY A 271 19.53 6.36 6.50
N CYS A 272 18.53 5.67 7.04
CA CYS A 272 18.55 4.22 7.12
C CYS A 272 18.04 3.56 5.85
N TYR A 273 18.80 2.53 5.44
CA TYR A 273 18.49 1.61 4.37
C TYR A 273 18.46 0.21 4.97
N TYR A 274 17.41 -0.54 4.68
CA TYR A 274 17.14 -1.84 5.26
C TYR A 274 17.06 -2.86 4.15
N GLY A 275 17.66 -4.03 4.36
CA GLY A 275 17.48 -5.23 3.54
C GLY A 275 16.50 -6.22 4.17
N SER A 276 16.14 -7.27 3.43
CA SER A 276 15.39 -8.44 3.91
C SER A 276 14.00 -8.16 4.48
N ASN A 277 13.43 -6.98 4.19
CA ASN A 277 12.15 -6.58 4.77
C ASN A 277 11.26 -5.88 3.75
N VAL A 278 9.96 -6.08 3.89
CA VAL A 278 8.94 -5.42 3.06
C VAL A 278 7.93 -4.69 3.93
N LEU A 279 7.73 -3.41 3.65
CA LEU A 279 6.60 -2.64 4.17
C LEU A 279 5.34 -3.02 3.37
N LEU A 280 4.37 -3.66 4.02
CA LEU A 280 3.19 -4.23 3.38
C LEU A 280 2.07 -3.20 3.21
N TYR A 281 2.29 -2.24 2.32
CA TYR A 281 1.26 -1.27 1.92
C TYR A 281 1.24 -1.06 0.41
N THR A 282 0.12 -0.54 -0.10
CA THR A 282 0.00 -0.11 -1.50
C THR A 282 -0.70 1.23 -1.58
N ALA A 283 -0.58 1.94 -2.70
CA ALA A 283 -1.33 3.18 -2.94
C ALA A 283 -1.90 3.22 -4.35
N THR A 284 -3.19 3.55 -4.47
CA THR A 284 -3.88 3.66 -5.74
C THR A 284 -3.79 5.10 -6.25
N VAL A 285 -3.17 5.27 -7.41
CA VAL A 285 -3.09 6.53 -8.14
C VAL A 285 -3.99 6.48 -9.36
N ILE A 286 -4.85 7.48 -9.52
CA ILE A 286 -5.58 7.74 -10.76
C ILE A 286 -4.81 8.82 -11.51
N SER A 287 -4.20 8.46 -12.64
CA SER A 287 -3.46 9.41 -13.45
C SER A 287 -4.40 10.29 -14.26
N LYS A 288 -3.97 11.54 -14.48
CA LYS A 288 -4.56 12.41 -15.49
C LYS A 288 -4.17 11.96 -16.91
#